data_AF-A0A1B6H4A2-F1
#
_entry.id   AF-A0A1B6H4A2-F1
#
_cell.length_a   1.000
_cell.length_b   1.000
_cell.length_c   1.000
_cell.angle_alpha   90.00
_cell.angle_beta   90.00
_cell.angle_gamma   90.00
#
_symmetry.space_group_name_H-M   'P 1'
#
loop_
_entity.id
_entity.type
_entity.pdbx_description
1 polymer ?
#
loop_
_entity_poly.entity_id
_entity_poly.type
_entity_poly.pdbx_seq_one_letter_code
_entity_poly.pdbx_strand_id
1 'polypeptide(L)'
;EAGGQETPEWKVLLLEAGGQETPEWKVLLLEAGGQETELTDVPALSLYLHKSRFDWKYRTQPQPSACQAMKDRRCCWTRGKVIGGSSVLNTMLYVRGNR
;
A
#
# COMPACT_ATOMS: atom_id res chain seq x y z
N GLU A 1 -0.50 -36.93 28.59
CA GLU A 1 0.38 -36.16 27.70
C GLU A 1 -0.45 -35.39 26.69
N ALA A 2 -0.56 -34.08 26.88
CA ALA A 2 -1.01 -33.13 25.87
C ALA A 2 -0.24 -31.85 26.18
N GLY A 3 0.85 -31.61 25.45
CA GLY A 3 1.63 -30.38 25.60
C GLY A 3 0.75 -29.21 25.18
N GLY A 4 0.24 -28.46 26.16
CA GLY A 4 -0.51 -27.24 25.92
C GLY A 4 0.40 -26.24 25.21
N GLN A 5 0.20 -26.06 23.92
CA GLN A 5 0.94 -25.09 23.14
C GLN A 5 0.31 -23.71 23.42
N GLU A 6 0.99 -22.90 24.24
CA GLU A 6 0.60 -21.51 24.51
C GLU A 6 0.39 -20.77 23.18
N THR A 7 -0.81 -20.21 23.00
CA THR A 7 -1.11 -19.37 21.85
C THR A 7 -0.30 -18.08 21.97
N PRO A 8 0.51 -17.70 20.97
CA PRO A 8 1.29 -16.48 21.05
C PRO A 8 0.37 -15.27 21.14
N GLU A 9 0.62 -14.42 22.14
CA GLU A 9 -0.04 -13.11 22.27
C GLU A 9 0.50 -12.18 21.18
N TRP A 10 -0.37 -11.74 20.27
CA TRP A 10 -0.01 -10.83 19.19
C TRP A 10 -0.35 -9.39 19.58
N LYS A 11 0.62 -8.48 19.39
CA LYS A 11 0.40 -7.04 19.58
C LYS A 11 0.06 -6.39 18.25
N VAL A 12 -1.06 -5.66 18.20
CA VAL A 12 -1.40 -4.78 17.09
C VAL A 12 -0.69 -3.46 17.30
N LEU A 13 0.20 -3.09 16.38
CA LEU A 13 0.98 -1.87 16.45
C LEU A 13 0.64 -0.95 15.28
N LEU A 14 0.46 0.34 15.59
CA LEU A 14 0.62 1.40 14.60
C LEU A 14 2.11 1.72 14.55
N LEU A 15 2.78 1.35 13.45
CA LEU A 15 4.21 1.60 13.30
C LEU A 15 4.43 3.03 12.79
N GLU A 16 5.06 3.85 13.62
CA GLU A 16 5.53 5.20 13.27
C GLU A 16 7.06 5.18 13.14
N ALA A 17 7.60 5.99 12.21
CA ALA A 17 9.05 6.10 12.05
C ALA A 17 9.69 6.71 13.31
N GLY A 18 10.62 5.97 13.93
CA GLY A 18 11.35 6.40 15.13
C GLY A 18 11.12 5.58 16.40
N GLY A 19 10.32 4.51 16.34
CA GLY A 19 10.23 3.54 17.44
C GLY A 19 11.57 2.84 17.70
N GLN A 20 11.90 2.63 18.96
CA GLN A 20 13.11 1.89 19.36
C GLN A 20 12.92 0.40 19.06
N GLU A 21 13.91 -0.24 18.45
CA GLU A 21 13.87 -1.68 18.20
C GLU A 21 13.72 -2.41 19.55
N THR A 22 12.61 -3.13 19.71
CA THR A 22 12.27 -3.90 20.92
C THR A 22 12.40 -5.39 20.58
N PRO A 23 13.56 -6.02 20.85
CA PRO A 23 13.85 -7.38 20.39
C PRO A 23 12.94 -8.45 21.01
N GLU A 24 12.19 -8.12 22.07
CA GLU A 24 11.27 -9.05 22.73
C GLU A 24 9.91 -9.16 22.03
N TRP A 25 9.58 -8.28 21.09
CA TRP A 25 8.23 -8.20 20.53
C TRP A 25 8.08 -9.05 19.27
N LYS A 26 7.05 -9.90 19.24
CA LYS A 26 6.61 -10.59 18.02
C LYS A 26 5.58 -9.72 17.31
N VAL A 27 5.95 -9.18 16.16
CA VAL A 27 5.08 -8.32 15.35
C VAL A 27 4.62 -9.08 14.12
N LEU A 28 3.30 -9.08 13.87
CA LEU A 28 2.72 -9.65 12.66
C LEU A 28 2.30 -8.51 11.72
N LEU A 29 2.88 -8.49 10.52
CA LEU A 29 2.44 -7.62 9.43
C LEU A 29 1.59 -8.43 8.44
N LEU A 30 0.34 -7.99 8.22
CA LEU A 30 -0.54 -8.56 7.22
C LEU A 30 -0.66 -7.57 6.06
N GLU A 31 -0.03 -7.91 4.94
CA GLU A 31 -0.09 -7.15 3.70
C GLU A 31 -0.74 -8.03 2.62
N ALA A 32 -1.77 -7.51 1.93
CA ALA A 32 -2.48 -8.27 0.91
C ALA A 32 -1.76 -8.27 -0.45
N GLY A 33 -0.78 -7.37 -0.61
CA GLY A 33 0.09 -7.28 -1.76
C GLY A 33 1.22 -8.31 -1.81
N GLY A 34 1.86 -8.36 -2.97
CA GLY A 34 3.10 -9.13 -3.16
C GLY A 34 4.34 -8.34 -2.76
N GLN A 35 5.50 -8.92 -3.07
CA GLN A 35 6.79 -8.25 -2.98
C GLN A 35 7.01 -7.29 -4.16
N GLU A 36 7.91 -6.34 -3.96
CA GLU A 36 8.45 -5.47 -5.00
C GLU A 36 9.26 -6.27 -6.04
N THR A 37 9.57 -5.63 -7.16
CA THR A 37 10.39 -6.20 -8.25
C THR A 37 11.29 -5.12 -8.81
N GLU A 38 12.30 -5.48 -9.59
CA GLU A 38 13.20 -4.49 -10.24
C GLU A 38 12.43 -3.41 -11.06
N LEU A 39 11.24 -3.74 -11.58
CA LEU A 39 10.39 -2.78 -12.28
C LEU A 39 9.80 -1.69 -11.37
N THR A 40 9.54 -2.00 -10.10
CA THR A 40 9.00 -1.04 -9.13
C THR A 40 10.06 -0.06 -8.65
N ASP A 41 11.34 -0.43 -8.77
CA ASP A 41 12.47 0.38 -8.33
C ASP A 41 12.83 1.50 -9.31
N VAL A 42 12.36 1.42 -10.56
CA VAL A 42 12.64 2.42 -11.61
C VAL A 42 11.54 3.49 -11.62
N PRO A 43 11.79 4.73 -11.12
CA PRO A 43 10.71 5.73 -10.97
C PRO A 43 10.06 6.14 -12.28
N ALA A 44 10.82 6.12 -13.39
CA ALA A 44 10.30 6.43 -14.72
C ALA A 44 9.22 5.44 -15.20
N LEU A 45 9.14 4.25 -14.57
CA LEU A 45 8.16 3.23 -14.92
C LEU A 45 6.90 3.26 -14.04
N SER A 46 6.77 4.20 -13.08
CA SER A 46 5.67 4.21 -12.11
C SER A 46 4.28 4.18 -12.76
N LEU A 47 4.09 4.92 -13.86
CA LEU A 47 2.83 4.96 -14.61
C LEU A 47 2.44 3.61 -15.24
N TYR A 48 3.41 2.74 -15.54
CA TYR A 48 3.15 1.39 -16.05
C TYR A 48 2.69 0.44 -14.94
N LEU A 49 2.93 0.77 -13.67
CA LEU A 49 2.45 0.00 -12.53
C LEU A 49 0.95 0.22 -12.29
N HIS A 50 0.37 1.29 -12.81
CA HIS A 50 -1.07 1.54 -12.73
C HIS A 50 -1.85 0.43 -13.43
N LYS A 51 -2.94 -0.05 -12.83
CA LYS A 51 -3.75 -1.18 -13.32
C LYS A 51 -2.99 -2.52 -13.46
N SER A 52 -1.75 -2.61 -12.99
CA SER A 52 -0.97 -3.86 -12.95
C SER A 52 -1.38 -4.74 -11.76
N ARG A 53 -0.64 -5.82 -11.49
CA ARG A 53 -0.85 -6.64 -10.27
C ARG A 53 -0.53 -5.88 -8.97
N PHE A 54 0.25 -4.79 -9.05
CA PHE A 54 0.65 -3.96 -7.92
C PHE A 54 -0.38 -2.88 -7.57
N ASP A 55 -1.48 -2.76 -8.34
CA ASP A 55 -2.55 -1.79 -8.10
C ASP A 55 -3.83 -2.52 -7.72
N TRP A 56 -4.54 -2.01 -6.71
CA TRP A 56 -5.89 -2.44 -6.36
C TRP A 56 -6.92 -2.18 -7.47
N LYS A 57 -6.63 -1.25 -8.40
CA LYS A 57 -7.46 -0.88 -9.55
C LYS A 57 -8.82 -0.34 -9.14
N TYR A 58 -8.89 0.37 -8.03
CA TYR A 58 -10.14 0.97 -7.59
C TYR A 58 -10.69 1.94 -8.64
N ARG A 59 -12.01 2.01 -8.70
CA ARG A 59 -12.74 2.98 -9.51
C ARG A 59 -13.69 3.74 -8.61
N THR A 60 -13.77 5.04 -8.82
CA THR A 60 -14.74 5.87 -8.11
C THR A 60 -16.16 5.50 -8.53
N GLN A 61 -17.14 5.88 -7.70
CA GLN A 61 -18.52 5.95 -8.18
C GLN A 61 -18.65 7.08 -9.22
N PRO A 62 -19.64 7.03 -10.12
CA PRO A 62 -19.90 8.10 -11.07
C PRO A 62 -20.22 9.40 -10.35
N GLN A 63 -19.61 10.51 -10.76
CA GLN A 63 -19.87 11.84 -10.19
C GLN A 63 -20.35 12.81 -11.28
N PRO A 64 -21.27 13.75 -10.97
CA PRO A 64 -21.79 14.69 -11.98
C PRO A 64 -20.73 15.64 -12.56
N SER A 65 -19.75 16.04 -11.74
CA SER A 65 -18.78 17.11 -12.06
C SER A 65 -17.35 16.62 -12.25
N ALA A 66 -17.08 15.31 -12.16
CA ALA A 66 -15.74 14.76 -12.28
C ALA A 66 -15.70 13.60 -13.28
N CYS A 67 -14.52 13.31 -13.81
CA CYS A 67 -14.29 12.15 -14.68
C CYS A 67 -15.21 12.10 -15.91
N GLN A 68 -15.72 13.25 -16.39
CA GLN A 68 -16.77 13.31 -17.43
C GLN A 68 -16.33 12.70 -18.77
N ALA A 69 -15.03 12.77 -19.09
CA ALA A 69 -14.43 12.16 -20.28
C ALA A 69 -13.97 10.71 -20.07
N MET A 70 -14.16 10.13 -18.88
CA MET A 70 -13.79 8.75 -18.57
C MET A 70 -14.94 7.80 -18.86
N LYS A 71 -14.61 6.54 -19.19
CA LYS A 71 -15.62 5.49 -19.36
C LYS A 71 -16.50 5.37 -18.10
N ASP A 72 -17.81 5.31 -18.30
CA ASP A 72 -18.83 5.22 -17.24
C ASP A 72 -18.80 6.38 -16.23
N ARG A 73 -18.14 7.50 -16.55
CA ARG A 73 -17.89 8.65 -15.66
C ARG A 73 -17.17 8.27 -14.36
N ARG A 74 -16.28 7.27 -14.40
CA ARG A 74 -15.53 6.78 -13.22
C ARG A 74 -14.04 7.02 -13.38
N CYS A 75 -13.42 7.65 -12.39
CA CYS A 75 -11.98 7.83 -12.37
C CYS A 75 -11.27 6.53 -11.94
N CYS A 76 -10.07 6.33 -12.49
CA CYS A 76 -9.13 5.36 -11.94
C CYS A 76 -8.57 5.93 -10.63
N TRP A 77 -8.54 5.13 -9.57
CA TRP A 77 -8.03 5.52 -8.27
C TRP A 77 -6.95 4.55 -7.84
N THR A 78 -5.75 4.74 -8.38
CA THR A 78 -4.60 3.86 -8.16
C THR A 78 -4.26 3.80 -6.66
N ARG A 79 -4.13 2.58 -6.12
CA ARG A 79 -3.62 2.34 -4.76
C ARG A 79 -2.73 1.12 -4.78
N GLY A 80 -1.56 1.25 -4.14
CA GLY A 80 -0.58 0.17 -4.08
C GLY A 80 -1.13 -1.07 -3.35
N LYS A 81 -0.97 -2.22 -4.00
CA LYS A 81 -1.23 -3.57 -3.52
C LYS A 81 0.10 -4.35 -3.56
N VAL A 82 1.03 -3.92 -2.72
CA VAL A 82 2.41 -4.39 -2.65
C VAL A 82 2.96 -3.97 -1.28
N ILE A 83 3.95 -4.70 -0.76
CA ILE A 83 4.69 -4.27 0.43
C ILE A 83 5.22 -2.84 0.22
N GLY A 84 5.04 -1.95 1.22
CA GLY A 84 5.30 -0.50 1.06
C GLY A 84 4.11 0.32 0.50
N GLY A 85 3.07 -0.34 -0.02
CA GLY A 85 1.79 0.26 -0.38
C GLY A 85 1.89 1.24 -1.54
N SER A 86 1.22 2.39 -1.42
CA SER A 86 1.15 3.38 -2.51
C SER A 86 2.47 4.15 -2.73
N SER A 87 3.41 4.08 -1.78
CA SER A 87 4.74 4.67 -1.94
C SER A 87 5.53 4.00 -3.05
N VAL A 88 5.28 2.72 -3.34
CA VAL A 88 5.92 1.97 -4.43
C VAL A 88 5.43 2.42 -5.81
N LEU A 89 4.16 2.83 -5.93
CA LEU A 89 3.56 3.25 -7.20
C LEU A 89 3.68 4.77 -7.44
N ASN A 90 4.27 5.51 -6.50
CA ASN A 90 4.32 6.97 -6.59
C ASN A 90 5.28 7.44 -7.71
N THR A 91 5.24 8.74 -8.00
CA THR A 91 6.16 9.37 -8.97
C THR A 91 7.36 10.04 -8.27
N MET A 92 7.71 9.59 -7.07
CA MET A 92 8.83 10.09 -6.26
C MET A 92 8.82 11.60 -6.00
N LEU A 93 7.64 12.23 -6.07
CA LEU A 93 7.48 13.65 -5.77
C LEU A 93 7.46 13.87 -4.27
N TYR A 94 8.45 14.63 -3.79
CA TYR A 94 8.48 15.09 -2.40
C TYR A 94 7.92 16.50 -2.31
N VAL A 95 6.77 16.64 -1.63
CA VAL A 95 6.08 17.92 -1.46
C VAL A 95 5.63 18.04 0.00
N ARG A 96 5.95 19.18 0.63
CA ARG A 96 5.40 19.55 1.95
C ARG A 96 4.24 20.53 1.77
N GLY A 97 3.18 20.36 2.55
CA GLY A 97 2.06 21.30 2.58
C GLY A 97 2.51 22.68 3.08
N ASN A 98 1.88 23.73 2.56
CA ASN A 98 2.04 25.08 3.08
C ASN A 98 1.16 25.27 4.34
N ARG A 99 1.54 26.23 5.19
CA ARG A 99 0.80 26.61 6.40
C ARG A 99 -0.25 27.67 6.12
#